data_AF-A0A6G3RUN2-F1
#
_entry.id   AF-A0A6G3RUN2-F1
#
_cell.length_a   1.000
_cell.length_b   1.000
_cell.length_c   1.000
_cell.angle_alpha   90.00
_cell.angle_beta   90.00
_cell.angle_gamma   90.00
#
_symmetry.space_group_name_H-M   'P 1'
#
loop_
_entity.id
_entity.type
_entity.pdbx_description
1 polymer ?
#
loop_
_entity_poly.entity_id
_entity_poly.type
_entity_poly.pdbx_seq_one_letter_code
_entity_poly.pdbx_strand_id
1 'polypeptide(L)'
;EEATQLDVLLHLMASLDDARVLREHGPLALRLIQRDAASTLEAGGAGSSEGARRLRELDVLVRRYGICPAGSGALLAGLFLLDRLGGSAPSSEAA
;
A
#
# COMPACT_ATOMS: atom_id res chain seq x y z
N GLU A 1 0.01 -11.09 9.88
CA GLU A 1 -0.73 -11.05 8.61
C GLU A 1 -1.17 -9.64 8.26
N GLU A 2 -1.94 -8.96 9.11
CA GLU A 2 -2.39 -7.57 8.87
C GLU A 2 -1.24 -6.58 8.60
N ALA A 3 -0.17 -6.62 9.40
CA ALA A 3 1.00 -5.76 9.18
C ALA A 3 1.66 -6.01 7.82
N THR A 4 1.78 -7.27 7.40
CA THR A 4 2.35 -7.65 6.10
C THR A 4 1.48 -7.15 4.95
N GLN A 5 0.16 -7.29 5.05
CA GLN A 5 -0.78 -6.76 4.06
C GLN A 5 -0.68 -5.24 3.93
N LEU A 6 -0.47 -4.56 5.05
CA LEU A 6 -0.30 -3.12 5.09
C LEU A 6 1.06 -2.69 4.51
N ASP A 7 2.12 -3.45 4.74
CA ASP A 7 3.43 -3.23 4.13
C ASP A 7 3.41 -3.42 2.61
N VAL A 8 2.61 -4.37 2.11
CA VAL A 8 2.36 -4.51 0.67
C VAL A 8 1.62 -3.29 0.13
N LEU A 9 0.57 -2.83 0.81
CA LEU A 9 -0.13 -1.61 0.42
C LEU A 9 0.80 -0.39 0.38
N LEU A 10 1.64 -0.24 1.40
CA LEU A 10 2.62 0.85 1.50
C LEU A 10 3.65 0.78 0.37
N HIS A 11 4.12 -0.41 -0.02
CA HIS A 11 5.01 -0.58 -1.18
C HIS A 11 4.32 -0.13 -2.48
N LEU A 12 3.06 -0.50 -2.67
CA LEU A 12 2.28 -0.07 -3.82
C LEU A 12 2.06 1.45 -3.81
N MET A 13 1.77 2.04 -2.65
CA MET A 13 1.60 3.49 -2.51
C MET A 13 2.91 4.26 -2.74
N ALA A 14 4.06 3.68 -2.38
CA ALA A 14 5.38 4.28 -2.57
C ALA A 14 5.85 4.30 -4.03
N SER A 15 5.32 3.40 -4.88
CA SER A 15 5.83 3.17 -6.24
C SER A 15 4.83 3.47 -7.36
N LEU A 16 3.53 3.43 -7.08
CA LEU A 16 2.51 3.64 -8.09
C LEU A 16 2.22 5.13 -8.32
N ASP A 17 2.19 5.54 -9.58
CA ASP A 17 1.64 6.84 -9.99
C ASP A 17 0.12 6.76 -10.02
N ASP A 18 -0.51 7.00 -8.87
CA ASP A 18 -1.96 6.92 -8.74
C ASP A 18 -2.66 8.01 -9.56
N ALA A 19 -3.29 7.59 -10.66
CA ALA A 19 -3.97 8.49 -11.59
C ALA A 19 -5.11 9.28 -10.94
N ARG A 20 -5.78 8.73 -9.92
CA ARG A 20 -6.83 9.46 -9.20
C ARG A 20 -6.22 10.56 -8.36
N VAL A 21 -5.17 10.25 -7.60
CA VAL A 21 -4.43 11.25 -6.80
C VAL A 21 -3.89 12.36 -7.70
N LEU A 22 -3.32 12.01 -8.86
CA LEU A 22 -2.84 12.98 -9.84
C LEU A 22 -3.96 13.90 -10.36
N ARG A 23 -5.12 13.35 -10.73
CA ARG A 23 -6.24 14.15 -11.23
C ARG A 23 -6.88 15.04 -10.16
N GLU A 24 -7.02 14.55 -8.92
CA GLU A 24 -7.80 15.21 -7.87
C GLU A 24 -6.94 16.12 -6.98
N HIS A 25 -5.64 15.82 -6.82
CA HIS A 25 -4.76 16.51 -5.87
C HIS A 25 -3.40 16.90 -6.47
N GLY A 26 -3.09 16.47 -7.70
CA GLY A 26 -1.88 16.85 -8.42
C GLY A 26 -0.59 16.10 -8.01
N PRO A 27 0.52 16.38 -8.71
CA PRO A 27 1.77 15.64 -8.54
C PRO A 27 2.47 15.88 -7.19
N LEU A 28 2.20 17.02 -6.54
CA LEU A 28 2.75 17.28 -5.20
C LEU A 28 2.13 16.38 -4.15
N ALA A 29 0.81 16.17 -4.20
CA ALA A 29 0.12 15.25 -3.31
C ALA A 29 0.55 13.81 -3.53
N LEU A 30 0.72 13.39 -4.79
CA LEU A 30 1.23 12.06 -5.13
C LEU A 30 2.62 11.83 -4.51
N ARG A 31 3.57 12.75 -4.75
CA ARG A 31 4.93 12.63 -4.20
C ARG A 31 4.95 12.60 -2.69
N LEU A 32 4.07 13.37 -2.04
CA LEU A 32 3.97 13.37 -0.59
C LEU A 32 3.52 12.00 -0.07
N ILE A 33 2.48 11.40 -0.68
CA ILE A 33 2.02 10.06 -0.30
C ILE A 33 3.09 9.01 -0.55
N GLN A 34 3.74 9.05 -1.71
CA GLN A 34 4.80 8.10 -2.06
C GLN A 34 5.95 8.17 -1.05
N ARG A 35 6.38 9.38 -0.70
CA ARG A 35 7.44 9.62 0.29
C ARG A 35 7.04 9.12 1.68
N ASP A 36 5.86 9.47 2.16
CA ASP A 36 5.43 9.13 3.51
C ASP A 36 5.19 7.61 3.65
N ALA A 37 4.74 6.94 2.58
CA ALA A 37 4.66 5.48 2.51
C ALA A 37 6.06 4.82 2.54
N ALA A 38 7.01 5.29 1.72
CA ALA A 38 8.39 4.81 1.73
C ALA A 38 9.05 5.02 3.11
N SER A 39 8.87 6.20 3.69
CA SER A 39 9.32 6.55 5.04
C SER A 39 8.74 5.66 6.13
N THR A 40 7.54 5.11 5.94
CA THR A 40 6.93 4.13 6.87
C THR A 40 7.59 2.77 6.75
N LEU A 41 7.91 2.33 5.52
CA LEU A 41 8.63 1.08 5.26
C LEU A 41 10.06 1.14 5.78
N GLU A 42 10.78 2.23 5.53
CA GLU A 42 12.15 2.48 6.04
C GLU A 42 12.22 2.46 7.58
N ALA A 43 11.13 2.83 8.24
CA ALA A 43 10.98 2.78 9.69
C ALA A 43 10.76 1.37 10.26
N GLY A 44 10.73 0.33 9.42
CA GLY A 44 10.50 -1.06 9.80
C GLY A 44 9.09 -1.56 9.51
N GLY A 45 8.32 -0.85 8.68
CA GLY A 45 6.98 -1.23 8.27
C GLY A 45 5.93 -1.12 9.38
N ALA A 46 4.68 -1.44 9.05
CA ALA A 46 3.53 -1.34 9.93
C ALA A 46 3.64 -2.21 11.20
N GLY A 47 4.47 -3.26 11.17
CA GLY A 47 4.72 -4.11 12.33
C GLY A 47 5.66 -3.52 13.39
N SER A 48 6.40 -2.46 13.05
CA SER A 48 7.34 -1.79 13.97
C SER A 48 6.67 -0.63 14.71
N SER A 49 7.21 -0.25 15.87
CA SER A 49 6.68 0.87 16.66
C SER A 49 6.77 2.22 15.93
N GLU A 50 7.91 2.47 15.29
CA GLU A 50 8.18 3.69 14.53
C GLU A 50 7.42 3.71 13.19
N GLY A 51 7.36 2.59 12.48
CA GLY A 51 6.54 2.47 11.27
C GLY A 51 5.04 2.61 11.56
N ALA A 52 4.53 1.99 12.63
CA ALA A 52 3.13 2.18 13.04
C ALA A 52 2.81 3.65 13.39
N ARG A 53 3.77 4.40 13.94
CA ARG A 53 3.62 5.84 14.18
C ARG A 53 3.51 6.62 12.87
N ARG A 54 4.42 6.38 11.93
CA ARG A 54 4.41 7.05 10.61
C ARG A 54 3.19 6.69 9.78
N LEU A 55 2.75 5.44 9.84
CA LEU A 55 1.51 4.99 9.21
C LEU A 55 0.30 5.77 9.73
N ARG A 56 0.21 6.03 11.05
CA ARG A 56 -0.87 6.87 11.61
C ARG A 56 -0.78 8.30 11.12
N GLU A 57 0.43 8.85 10.99
CA GLU A 57 0.63 10.20 10.44
C GLU A 57 0.17 10.27 8.97
N LEU A 58 0.50 9.26 8.18
CA LEU A 58 0.02 9.10 6.81
C LEU A 58 -1.51 8.97 6.75
N ASP A 59 -2.13 8.13 7.58
CA ASP A 59 -3.59 7.97 7.65
C ASP A 59 -4.29 9.30 8.00
N VAL A 60 -3.78 10.02 9.00
CA VAL A 60 -4.28 11.35 9.37
C VAL A 60 -4.14 12.32 8.19
N LEU A 61 -3.02 12.31 7.49
CA LEU A 61 -2.77 13.18 6.37
C LEU A 61 -3.75 12.93 5.22
N VAL A 62 -3.89 11.68 4.77
CA VAL A 62 -4.75 11.35 3.64
C VAL A 62 -6.22 11.62 3.97
N ARG A 63 -6.66 11.36 5.20
CA ARG A 63 -8.01 11.72 5.66
C ARG A 63 -8.22 13.22 5.71
N ARG A 64 -7.26 13.98 6.25
CA ARG A 64 -7.36 15.45 6.37
C ARG A 64 -7.54 16.12 5.01
N TYR A 65 -6.87 15.62 3.98
CA TYR A 65 -6.91 16.18 2.62
C TYR A 65 -7.87 15.45 1.67
N GLY A 66 -8.60 14.45 2.17
CA GLY A 66 -9.52 13.64 1.35
C GLY A 66 -8.82 12.87 0.22
N ILE A 67 -7.53 12.55 0.38
CA ILE A 67 -6.76 11.86 -0.64
C ILE A 67 -7.03 10.37 -0.54
N CYS A 68 -7.34 9.74 -1.67
CA CYS A 68 -7.55 8.30 -1.75
C CYS A 68 -6.62 7.70 -2.83
N PRO A 69 -5.56 6.96 -2.44
CA PRO A 69 -4.72 6.19 -3.37
C PRO A 69 -5.45 4.92 -3.84
N ALA A 70 -6.49 5.13 -4.64
CA ALA A 70 -7.42 4.09 -5.11
C ALA A 70 -6.73 3.02 -5.98
N GLY A 71 -5.72 3.40 -6.78
CA GLY A 71 -4.96 2.48 -7.61
C GLY A 71 -4.19 1.46 -6.77
N SER A 72 -3.50 1.91 -5.72
CA SER A 72 -2.76 1.01 -4.81
C SER A 72 -3.70 0.06 -4.08
N GLY A 73 -4.87 0.54 -3.63
CA GLY A 73 -5.90 -0.30 -3.01
C GLY A 73 -6.48 -1.35 -3.97
N ALA A 74 -6.73 -0.98 -5.22
CA ALA A 74 -7.22 -1.91 -6.24
C ALA A 74 -6.19 -2.99 -6.59
N LEU A 75 -4.90 -2.65 -6.68
CA LEU A 75 -3.82 -3.61 -6.91
C LEU A 75 -3.68 -4.60 -5.75
N LEU A 76 -3.77 -4.13 -4.50
CA LEU A 76 -3.77 -5.02 -3.33
C LEU A 76 -4.95 -5.98 -3.36
N ALA A 77 -6.15 -5.48 -3.66
CA ALA A 77 -7.34 -6.31 -3.80
C ALA A 77 -7.18 -7.36 -4.92
N GLY A 78 -6.59 -6.98 -6.06
CA GLY A 78 -6.24 -7.88 -7.14
C GLY A 78 -5.23 -8.96 -6.72
N LEU A 79 -4.21 -8.60 -5.94
CA LEU A 79 -3.25 -9.55 -5.39
C LEU A 79 -3.93 -10.56 -4.46
N PHE A 80 -4.81 -10.12 -3.56
CA PHE A 80 -5.57 -11.03 -2.70
C PHE A 80 -6.54 -11.91 -3.48
N LEU A 81 -7.15 -11.39 -4.54
CA LEU A 81 -7.98 -12.21 -5.42
C LEU A 81 -7.15 -13.32 -6.06
N LEU A 82 -5.98 -13.00 -6.60
CA LEU A 82 -5.08 -13.99 -7.19
C LEU A 82 -4.58 -15.00 -6.17
N ASP A 83 -4.23 -14.57 -4.96
CA ASP A 83 -3.83 -15.46 -3.86
C ASP A 83 -4.96 -16.44 -3.50
N ARG A 84 -6.21 -15.97 -3.45
CA ARG A 84 -7.39 -16.80 -3.20
C ARG A 84 -7.71 -17.78 -4.32
N LEU A 85 -7.49 -17.38 -5.58
CA LEU A 85 -7.70 -18.24 -6.75
C LEU A 85 -6.54 -19.24 -6.94
N GLY A 86 -5.32 -18.85 -6.56
CA GLY A 86 -4.09 -19.63 -6.66
C GLY A 86 -3.75 -20.47 -5.43
N GLY A 87 -4.52 -20.37 -4.34
CA GLY A 87 -4.41 -21.22 -3.14
C GLY A 87 -4.65 -22.72 -3.38
N SER A 88 -4.93 -23.10 -4.62
CA SER A 88 -4.71 -24.44 -5.16
C SER A 88 -3.64 -24.35 -6.25
N ALA A 89 -2.38 -24.14 -5.87
CA ALA A 89 -1.30 -24.55 -6.76
C ALA A 89 -1.56 -26.03 -7.09
N PRO A 90 -1.50 -26.46 -8.36
CA PRO A 90 -1.51 -27.88 -8.63
C PRO A 90 -0.38 -28.47 -7.81
N SER A 91 -0.72 -29.39 -6.89
CA SER A 91 0.26 -30.31 -6.34
C SER A 91 1.03 -30.83 -7.54
N SER A 92 2.29 -30.41 -7.65
CA SER A 92 3.24 -31.04 -8.54
C SER A 92 3.31 -32.48 -8.06
N GLU A 93 2.44 -33.32 -8.62
CA GLU A 93 2.52 -34.76 -8.51
C GLU A 93 3.92 -35.16 -8.97
N ALA A 94 4.51 -36.04 -8.17
CA ALA A 94 5.76 -36.70 -8.45
C ALA A 94 5.69 -37.43 -9.81
N ALA A 95 6.74 -37.27 -10.61
CA ALA A 95 7.29 -38.30 -11.49
C ALA A 95 8.73 -37.92 -11.88
#